data_AF-A0A661NN23-F1
#
_entry.id   AF-A0A661NN23-F1
#
_cell.length_a   1.000
_cell.length_b   1.000
_cell.length_c   1.000
_cell.angle_alpha   90.00
_cell.angle_beta   90.00
_cell.angle_gamma   90.00
#
_symmetry.space_group_name_H-M   'P 1'
#
loop_
_entity.id
_entity.type
_entity.pdbx_description
1 polymer ?
#
loop_
_entity_poly.entity_id
_entity_poly.type
_entity_poly.pdbx_seq_one_letter_code
_entity_poly.pdbx_strand_id
1 'polypeptide(L)'
;MPPASEGAFTLVFSSVGTGGETCQIAPHNAQIGYTDVTKNSELKKDTIGGAQIFCRVIDNGGEFEAHGFQELSANHLDFTVNNLSPGATEAAPALGNVSYRSVDTVRLYSSPGDAMCEFWFDNEQEVATGRVWMEFRCPQIANAASNSSCAISSGTIAMQNCDQEK
;
A
#
# COMPACT_ATOMS: atom_id res chain seq x y z
N MET A 1 -14.81 -23.38 2.08
CA MET A 1 -13.89 -22.54 1.28
C MET A 1 -13.73 -21.24 2.04
N PRO A 2 -12.51 -20.81 2.39
CA PRO A 2 -12.32 -19.52 3.03
C PRO A 2 -12.78 -18.41 2.07
N PRO A 3 -13.26 -17.26 2.57
CA PRO A 3 -13.66 -16.15 1.72
C PRO A 3 -12.48 -15.68 0.86
N ALA A 4 -12.78 -15.22 -0.36
CA ALA A 4 -11.76 -14.64 -1.23
C ALA A 4 -11.18 -13.38 -0.57
N SER A 5 -9.87 -13.15 -0.77
CA SER A 5 -9.24 -11.91 -0.31
C SER A 5 -9.89 -10.70 -0.95
N GLU A 6 -10.05 -9.65 -0.15
CA GLU A 6 -10.65 -8.40 -0.59
C GLU A 6 -9.72 -7.24 -0.26
N GLY A 7 -9.70 -6.23 -1.11
CA GLY A 7 -8.72 -5.15 -1.03
C GLY A 7 -9.17 -3.89 -1.74
N ALA A 8 -8.72 -2.77 -1.20
CA ALA A 8 -8.73 -1.48 -1.86
C ALA A 8 -7.46 -0.70 -1.49
N PHE A 9 -7.08 0.22 -2.37
CA PHE A 9 -6.14 1.27 -2.04
C PHE A 9 -6.51 2.56 -2.75
N THR A 10 -6.11 3.68 -2.15
CA THR A 10 -6.03 4.98 -2.80
C THR A 10 -4.66 5.59 -2.49
N LEU A 11 -4.07 6.32 -3.43
CA LEU A 11 -2.81 7.03 -3.18
C LEU A 11 -2.69 8.29 -4.03
N VAL A 12 -1.86 9.20 -3.54
CA VAL A 12 -1.46 10.45 -4.21
C VAL A 12 0.02 10.36 -4.55
N PHE A 13 0.30 10.19 -5.84
CA PHE A 13 1.66 10.20 -6.38
C PHE A 13 2.16 11.64 -6.52
N SER A 14 3.38 11.90 -6.07
CA SER A 14 4.00 13.22 -6.05
C SER A 14 5.29 13.23 -6.86
N SER A 15 5.51 14.34 -7.57
CA SER A 15 6.75 14.59 -8.31
C SER A 15 7.92 15.07 -7.43
N VAL A 16 7.69 15.29 -6.14
CA VAL A 16 8.70 15.77 -5.21
C VAL A 16 9.12 14.62 -4.29
N GLY A 17 10.26 14.02 -4.59
CA GLY A 17 10.96 13.07 -3.70
C GLY A 17 12.16 13.74 -3.01
N THR A 18 12.75 13.04 -2.04
CA THR A 18 13.94 13.52 -1.30
C THR A 18 15.27 13.24 -2.04
N GLY A 19 15.26 12.45 -3.13
CA GLY A 19 16.40 12.16 -4.00
C GLY A 19 16.60 13.19 -5.11
N GLY A 20 17.86 13.60 -5.35
CA GLY A 20 18.26 14.77 -6.14
C GLY A 20 17.97 14.79 -7.65
N GLU A 21 17.20 13.85 -8.22
CA GLU A 21 16.69 13.94 -9.59
C GLU A 21 15.19 14.20 -9.59
N THR A 22 14.76 15.19 -10.39
CA THR A 22 13.36 15.62 -10.46
C THR A 22 12.50 14.54 -11.12
N CYS A 23 11.50 14.02 -10.39
CA CYS A 23 10.48 13.16 -10.95
C CYS A 23 9.81 13.84 -12.16
N GLN A 24 9.88 13.20 -13.33
CA GLN A 24 9.28 13.73 -14.57
C GLN A 24 7.81 13.32 -14.76
N ILE A 25 7.23 12.61 -13.79
CA ILE A 25 5.85 12.16 -13.84
C ILE A 25 4.97 13.19 -13.13
N ALA A 26 3.90 13.62 -13.79
CA ALA A 26 2.94 14.54 -13.20
C ALA A 26 2.27 13.92 -11.95
N PRO A 27 2.00 14.72 -10.91
CA PRO A 27 1.21 14.26 -9.77
C PRO A 27 -0.14 13.71 -10.23
N HIS A 28 -0.55 12.58 -9.67
CA HIS A 28 -1.81 11.93 -10.00
C HIS A 28 -2.29 11.06 -8.84
N ASN A 29 -3.57 10.71 -8.87
CA ASN A 29 -4.14 9.78 -7.93
C ASN A 29 -4.31 8.42 -8.60
N ALA A 30 -4.10 7.35 -7.85
CA ALA A 30 -4.43 6.00 -8.28
C ALA A 30 -5.24 5.28 -7.21
N GLN A 31 -6.12 4.39 -7.67
CA GLN A 31 -6.98 3.63 -6.79
C GLN A 31 -7.37 2.27 -7.36
N ILE A 32 -7.61 1.33 -6.45
CA ILE A 32 -8.38 0.11 -6.68
C ILE A 32 -9.45 0.07 -5.58
N GLY A 33 -10.71 -0.12 -5.98
CA GLY A 33 -11.82 -0.01 -5.04
C GLY A 33 -11.99 1.42 -4.51
N TYR A 34 -12.55 1.54 -3.32
CA TYR A 34 -12.70 2.80 -2.60
C TYR A 34 -12.32 2.59 -1.14
N THR A 35 -11.46 3.46 -0.61
CA THR A 35 -11.16 3.54 0.81
C THR A 35 -11.66 4.90 1.33
N ASP A 36 -12.40 4.89 2.44
CA ASP A 36 -12.79 6.10 3.16
C ASP A 36 -12.52 5.89 4.64
N VAL A 37 -12.31 6.99 5.37
CA VAL A 37 -11.97 7.06 6.80
C VAL A 37 -13.06 6.50 7.74
N THR A 38 -14.21 6.05 7.21
CA THR A 38 -15.39 5.59 7.98
C THR A 38 -15.74 4.10 7.81
N LYS A 39 -14.79 3.25 7.38
CA LYS A 39 -14.98 1.80 7.07
C LYS A 39 -15.94 1.47 5.91
N ASN A 40 -16.59 2.46 5.30
CA ASN A 40 -17.40 2.27 4.08
C ASN A 40 -16.53 2.10 2.82
N SER A 41 -15.55 1.21 2.89
CA SER A 41 -14.69 0.86 1.76
C SER A 41 -15.43 -0.05 0.77
N GLU A 42 -15.41 0.29 -0.51
CA GLU A 42 -15.78 -0.64 -1.57
C GLU A 42 -14.55 -1.50 -1.90
N LEU A 43 -14.36 -2.59 -1.15
CA LEU A 43 -13.29 -3.54 -1.41
C LEU A 43 -13.60 -4.32 -2.69
N LYS A 44 -12.60 -4.43 -3.58
CA LYS A 44 -12.67 -5.37 -4.69
C LYS A 44 -12.33 -6.76 -4.18
N LYS A 45 -12.90 -7.79 -4.80
CA LYS A 45 -12.65 -9.19 -4.43
C LYS A 45 -11.69 -9.81 -5.43
N ASP A 46 -10.79 -10.68 -4.96
CA ASP A 46 -9.88 -11.43 -5.83
C ASP A 46 -10.67 -12.16 -6.93
N THR A 47 -10.16 -12.12 -8.15
CA THR A 47 -10.72 -12.71 -9.39
C THR A 47 -12.06 -12.14 -9.89
N ILE A 48 -12.73 -11.27 -9.12
CA ILE A 48 -14.00 -10.67 -9.53
C ILE A 48 -13.74 -9.32 -10.20
N GLY A 49 -14.30 -9.14 -11.40
CA GLY A 49 -14.12 -7.90 -12.18
C GLY A 49 -12.68 -7.68 -12.68
N GLY A 50 -11.88 -8.75 -12.72
CA GLY A 50 -10.49 -8.70 -13.19
C GLY A 50 -9.47 -8.22 -12.16
N ALA A 51 -9.87 -8.01 -10.90
CA ALA A 51 -8.95 -7.69 -9.83
C ALA A 51 -8.15 -8.94 -9.41
N GLN A 52 -6.87 -8.75 -9.11
CA GLN A 52 -6.01 -9.73 -8.46
C GLN A 52 -5.64 -9.19 -7.09
N ILE A 53 -6.06 -9.89 -6.04
CA ILE A 53 -5.86 -9.45 -4.66
C ILE A 53 -5.31 -10.62 -3.86
N PHE A 54 -4.18 -10.37 -3.21
CA PHE A 54 -3.55 -11.32 -2.30
C PHE A 54 -3.11 -10.57 -1.06
N CYS A 55 -3.35 -11.13 0.12
CA CYS A 55 -2.83 -10.55 1.34
C CYS A 55 -2.61 -11.60 2.42
N ARG A 56 -1.69 -11.27 3.33
CA ARG A 56 -1.33 -12.04 4.50
C ARG A 56 -1.15 -11.08 5.67
N VAL A 57 -1.91 -11.25 6.74
CA VAL A 57 -1.77 -10.45 7.97
C VAL A 57 -1.70 -11.39 9.17
N ILE A 58 -0.53 -11.47 9.81
CA ILE A 58 -0.23 -12.46 10.85
C ILE A 58 0.23 -11.76 12.12
N ASP A 59 -0.33 -12.19 13.24
CA ASP A 59 0.13 -11.81 14.58
C ASP A 59 1.43 -12.57 14.94
N ASN A 60 2.47 -11.81 15.25
CA ASN A 60 3.79 -12.25 15.67
C ASN A 60 4.07 -11.93 17.15
N GLY A 61 3.06 -12.07 18.01
CA GLY A 61 3.20 -11.88 19.46
C GLY A 61 2.92 -10.44 19.92
N GLY A 62 1.93 -9.79 19.28
CA GLY A 62 1.50 -8.42 19.59
C GLY A 62 1.87 -7.39 18.54
N GLU A 63 2.73 -7.76 17.60
CA GLU A 63 3.04 -7.01 16.38
C GLU A 63 2.60 -7.83 15.16
N PHE A 64 2.30 -7.18 14.05
CA PHE A 64 1.77 -7.83 12.86
C PHE A 64 2.78 -7.81 11.71
N GLU A 65 2.88 -8.92 10.98
CA GLU A 65 3.44 -8.95 9.63
C GLU A 65 2.28 -8.77 8.64
N ALA A 66 2.33 -7.72 7.83
CA ALA A 66 1.34 -7.43 6.81
C ALA A 66 1.99 -7.39 5.42
N HIS A 67 1.50 -8.23 4.52
CA HIS A 67 1.86 -8.21 3.11
C HIS A 67 0.59 -8.14 2.28
N GLY A 68 0.60 -7.34 1.22
CA GLY A 68 -0.54 -7.20 0.34
C GLY A 68 -0.15 -6.83 -1.07
N PHE A 69 -0.86 -7.46 -2.01
CA PHE A 69 -0.75 -7.25 -3.44
C PHE A 69 -2.14 -6.97 -3.99
N GLN A 70 -2.27 -5.90 -4.78
CA GLN A 70 -3.50 -5.51 -5.45
C GLN A 70 -3.18 -5.08 -6.89
N GLU A 71 -3.80 -5.72 -7.87
CA GLU A 71 -3.69 -5.36 -9.28
C GLU A 71 -5.07 -5.32 -9.95
N LEU A 72 -5.37 -4.24 -10.68
CA LEU A 72 -6.58 -4.12 -11.50
C LEU A 72 -6.27 -3.17 -12.66
N SER A 73 -6.45 -3.67 -13.89
CA SER A 73 -6.03 -2.95 -15.10
C SER A 73 -4.53 -2.61 -15.04
N ALA A 74 -4.14 -1.33 -15.12
CA ALA A 74 -2.73 -0.94 -15.02
C ALA A 74 -2.28 -0.58 -13.60
N ASN A 75 -3.22 -0.47 -12.65
CA ASN A 75 -2.92 -0.11 -11.27
C ASN A 75 -2.43 -1.35 -10.54
N HIS A 76 -1.30 -1.21 -9.86
CA HIS A 76 -0.62 -2.25 -9.13
C HIS A 76 -0.02 -1.63 -7.87
N LEU A 77 -0.28 -2.25 -6.73
CA LEU A 77 0.34 -1.94 -5.45
C LEU A 77 0.75 -3.23 -4.76
N ASP A 78 2.00 -3.30 -4.33
CA ASP A 78 2.57 -4.35 -3.51
C ASP A 78 3.20 -3.68 -2.28
N PHE A 79 2.94 -4.19 -1.08
CA PHE A 79 3.54 -3.68 0.14
C PHE A 79 3.91 -4.79 1.12
N THR A 80 4.92 -4.51 1.94
CA THR A 80 5.35 -5.36 3.06
C THR A 80 5.67 -4.51 4.28
N VAL A 81 5.09 -4.87 5.43
CA VAL A 81 5.41 -4.33 6.75
C VAL A 81 5.68 -5.51 7.68
N ASN A 82 6.95 -5.73 8.03
CA ASN A 82 7.35 -6.91 8.83
C ASN A 82 7.05 -6.76 10.32
N ASN A 83 6.92 -5.51 10.78
CA ASN A 83 6.66 -5.19 12.18
C ASN A 83 5.70 -4.00 12.26
N LEU A 84 4.40 -4.31 12.31
CA LEU A 84 3.31 -3.36 12.44
C LEU A 84 2.71 -3.44 13.85
N SER A 85 3.09 -2.50 14.71
CA SER A 85 2.44 -2.34 16.01
C SER A 85 1.00 -1.83 15.82
N PRO A 86 -0.02 -2.39 16.50
CA PRO A 86 -1.39 -1.86 16.48
C PRO A 86 -1.53 -0.41 16.96
N GLY A 87 -0.51 0.11 17.65
CA GLY A 87 -0.43 1.49 18.10
C GLY A 87 0.41 2.40 17.20
N ALA A 88 0.76 1.99 15.98
CA ALA A 88 1.51 2.82 15.04
C ALA A 88 0.73 4.12 14.74
N THR A 89 1.41 5.26 14.89
CA THR A 89 0.84 6.60 14.66
C THR A 89 1.67 7.35 13.63
N GLU A 90 1.16 8.44 13.07
CA GLU A 90 1.95 9.22 12.10
C GLU A 90 3.29 9.73 12.69
N ALA A 91 3.33 10.03 13.99
CA ALA A 91 4.54 10.47 14.68
C ALA A 91 5.51 9.32 15.04
N ALA A 92 5.01 8.08 15.04
CA ALA A 92 5.78 6.86 15.29
C ALA A 92 5.28 5.73 14.37
N PRO A 93 5.54 5.83 13.04
CA PRO A 93 4.99 4.91 12.07
C PRO A 93 5.78 3.59 12.06
N ALA A 94 5.12 2.53 11.59
CA ALA A 94 5.81 1.31 11.17
C ALA A 94 6.53 1.55 9.84
N LEU A 95 7.66 0.89 9.63
CA LEU A 95 8.42 0.99 8.39
C LEU A 95 8.20 -0.23 7.51
N GLY A 96 8.05 0.01 6.21
CA GLY A 96 7.84 -1.05 5.23
C GLY A 96 8.28 -0.66 3.84
N ASN A 97 8.01 -1.55 2.89
CA ASN A 97 8.32 -1.34 1.49
C ASN A 97 7.04 -1.25 0.67
N VAL A 98 7.08 -0.46 -0.39
CA VAL A 98 6.01 -0.35 -1.40
C VAL A 98 6.61 -0.48 -2.79
N SER A 99 5.93 -1.23 -3.66
CA SER A 99 6.11 -1.16 -5.11
C SER A 99 4.80 -0.76 -5.78
N TYR A 100 4.86 0.18 -6.71
CA TYR A 100 3.69 0.81 -7.33
C TYR A 100 3.86 0.97 -8.84
N ARG A 101 2.77 0.75 -9.59
CA ARG A 101 2.66 1.03 -11.03
C ARG A 101 1.23 1.44 -11.38
N SER A 102 1.09 2.27 -12.39
CA SER A 102 -0.18 2.79 -12.95
C SER A 102 -0.05 3.07 -14.45
N VAL A 103 -1.16 3.49 -15.08
CA VAL A 103 -1.15 4.01 -16.45
C VAL A 103 -0.22 5.22 -16.61
N ASP A 104 -0.12 6.07 -15.58
CA ASP A 104 0.65 7.31 -15.63
C ASP A 104 2.14 7.07 -15.41
N THR A 105 2.48 6.14 -14.53
CA THR A 105 3.89 5.81 -14.24
C THR A 105 4.49 4.90 -15.30
N VAL A 106 3.68 4.00 -15.90
CA VAL A 106 4.05 2.99 -16.92
C VAL A 106 5.08 1.95 -16.45
N ARG A 107 5.90 2.29 -15.46
CA ARG A 107 6.99 1.51 -14.89
C ARG A 107 6.75 1.28 -13.41
N LEU A 108 7.38 0.23 -12.87
CA LEU A 108 7.33 -0.06 -11.44
C LEU A 108 8.27 0.88 -10.67
N TYR A 109 7.74 1.57 -9.67
CA TYR A 109 8.49 2.37 -8.71
C TYR A 109 8.49 1.66 -7.36
N SER A 110 9.65 1.54 -6.74
CA SER A 110 9.78 0.86 -5.44
C SER A 110 10.49 1.76 -4.43
N SER A 111 10.05 1.70 -3.17
CA SER A 111 10.77 2.32 -2.06
C SER A 111 12.16 1.70 -1.93
N PRO A 112 13.26 2.47 -1.94
CA PRO A 112 14.58 1.91 -1.73
C PRO A 112 14.78 1.55 -0.25
N GLY A 113 15.73 0.67 0.04
CA GLY A 113 15.94 0.14 1.40
C GLY A 113 16.38 1.20 2.43
N ASP A 114 16.93 2.32 1.98
CA ASP A 114 17.36 3.47 2.78
C ASP A 114 16.30 4.57 2.90
N ALA A 115 15.17 4.45 2.18
CA ALA A 115 14.01 5.35 2.29
C ALA A 115 12.72 4.52 2.29
N MET A 116 12.52 3.77 3.37
CA MET A 116 11.33 2.96 3.60
C MET A 116 10.07 3.83 3.67
N CYS A 117 8.93 3.24 3.30
CA CYS A 117 7.63 3.88 3.50
C CYS A 117 7.21 3.78 4.96
N GLU A 118 6.44 4.77 5.39
CA GLU A 118 5.89 4.91 6.72
C GLU A 118 4.42 4.49 6.69
N PHE A 119 4.00 3.67 7.65
CA PHE A 119 2.65 3.13 7.77
C PHE A 119 2.11 3.40 9.17
N TRP A 120 0.86 3.83 9.27
CA TRP A 120 0.24 4.13 10.57
C TRP A 120 -1.27 4.00 10.54
N PHE A 121 -1.89 4.05 11.71
CA PHE A 121 -3.33 4.11 11.86
C PHE A 121 -3.76 5.53 12.22
N ASP A 122 -4.84 5.99 11.57
CA ASP A 122 -5.56 7.20 11.94
C ASP A 122 -7.05 6.90 12.14
N ASN A 123 -7.63 7.42 13.23
CA ASN A 123 -9.03 7.25 13.61
C ASN A 123 -9.52 5.78 13.75
N GLU A 124 -10.40 5.31 12.85
CA GLU A 124 -11.09 4.01 12.91
C GLU A 124 -10.28 2.84 12.31
N GLN A 125 -9.07 3.14 11.82
CA GLN A 125 -8.14 2.20 11.22
C GLN A 125 -7.62 1.18 12.23
N GLU A 126 -7.34 -0.04 11.75
CA GLU A 126 -6.98 -1.15 12.63
C GLU A 126 -6.19 -2.24 11.90
N VAL A 127 -5.52 -3.07 12.69
CA VAL A 127 -4.91 -4.33 12.24
C VAL A 127 -5.39 -5.48 13.13
N ALA A 128 -5.65 -6.62 12.52
CA ALA A 128 -5.91 -7.88 13.19
C ALA A 128 -5.49 -9.03 12.25
N THR A 129 -5.38 -10.25 12.77
CA THR A 129 -5.13 -11.41 11.90
C THR A 129 -6.17 -11.46 10.77
N GLY A 130 -5.68 -11.60 9.54
CA GLY A 130 -6.53 -11.65 8.34
C GLY A 130 -7.05 -10.31 7.84
N ARG A 131 -6.72 -9.17 8.45
CA ARG A 131 -7.13 -7.84 7.96
C ARG A 131 -6.21 -6.70 8.37
N VAL A 132 -6.08 -5.71 7.51
CA VAL A 132 -5.38 -4.45 7.84
C VAL A 132 -6.07 -3.29 7.15
N TRP A 133 -6.17 -2.18 7.85
CA TRP A 133 -6.58 -0.91 7.28
C TRP A 133 -5.71 0.19 7.86
N MET A 134 -4.92 0.86 7.04
CA MET A 134 -3.88 1.81 7.46
C MET A 134 -3.63 2.90 6.42
N GLU A 135 -3.11 4.03 6.88
CA GLU A 135 -2.47 5.04 6.04
C GLU A 135 -1.01 4.68 5.77
N PHE A 136 -0.46 5.24 4.70
CA PHE A 136 0.95 5.19 4.39
C PHE A 136 1.43 6.42 3.62
N ARG A 137 2.74 6.67 3.67
CA ARG A 137 3.43 7.57 2.76
C ARG A 137 4.82 7.01 2.43
N CYS A 138 5.31 7.34 1.25
CA CYS A 138 6.65 6.97 0.83
C CYS A 138 7.43 8.24 0.52
N PRO A 139 8.40 8.64 1.35
CA PRO A 139 9.20 9.85 1.11
C PRO A 139 10.02 9.75 -0.18
N GLN A 140 10.30 8.52 -0.61
CA GLN A 140 10.93 8.22 -1.88
C GLN A 140 10.45 6.90 -2.45
N ILE A 141 10.18 6.89 -3.74
CA ILE A 141 10.05 5.70 -4.59
C ILE A 141 10.86 5.92 -5.86
N ALA A 142 11.55 4.90 -6.33
CA ALA A 142 12.48 5.05 -7.45
C ALA A 142 12.24 3.97 -8.52
N ASN A 143 12.51 4.35 -9.77
CA ASN A 143 12.65 3.40 -10.86
C ASN A 143 14.12 3.32 -11.29
N ALA A 144 14.78 2.20 -11.03
CA ALA A 144 16.19 2.02 -11.34
C ALA A 144 16.50 2.10 -12.84
N ALA A 145 15.56 1.75 -13.72
CA ALA A 145 15.77 1.77 -15.16
C ALA A 145 15.75 3.18 -15.77
N SER A 146 15.04 4.13 -15.15
CA SER A 146 14.94 5.51 -15.61
C SER A 146 15.64 6.53 -14.70
N ASN A 147 16.28 6.07 -13.62
CA ASN A 147 16.87 6.90 -12.56
C ASN A 147 15.90 7.95 -11.96
N SER A 148 14.59 7.72 -12.09
CA SER A 148 13.57 8.68 -11.65
C SER A 148 13.22 8.42 -10.19
N SER A 149 13.22 9.47 -9.38
CA SER A 149 12.88 9.45 -7.96
C SER A 149 11.67 10.34 -7.71
N CYS A 150 10.63 9.75 -7.13
CA CYS A 150 9.32 10.38 -6.88
C CYS A 150 8.89 10.09 -5.43
N ALA A 151 7.68 10.46 -5.04
CA ALA A 151 7.13 10.14 -3.72
C ALA A 151 5.66 9.71 -3.79
N ILE A 152 5.18 9.09 -2.71
CA ILE A 152 3.75 8.94 -2.44
C ILE A 152 3.48 9.79 -1.21
N SER A 153 2.78 10.92 -1.39
CA SER A 153 2.56 11.87 -0.29
C SER A 153 1.56 11.37 0.74
N SER A 154 0.61 10.55 0.30
CA SER A 154 -0.40 9.93 1.13
C SER A 154 -1.02 8.75 0.39
N GLY A 155 -1.45 7.74 1.12
CA GLY A 155 -2.31 6.69 0.61
C GLY A 155 -2.91 5.86 1.72
N THR A 156 -4.03 5.21 1.41
CA THR A 156 -4.74 4.35 2.33
C THR A 156 -4.80 2.94 1.74
N ILE A 157 -4.61 1.92 2.56
CA ILE A 157 -4.72 0.51 2.19
C ILE A 157 -5.74 -0.14 3.10
N ALA A 158 -6.73 -0.84 2.53
CA ALA A 158 -7.66 -1.68 3.28
C ALA A 158 -7.69 -3.08 2.68
N MET A 159 -7.46 -4.11 3.49
CA MET A 159 -7.50 -5.51 3.06
C MET A 159 -8.16 -6.39 4.10
N GLN A 160 -8.91 -7.40 3.64
CA GLN A 160 -9.64 -8.35 4.48
C GLN A 160 -9.58 -9.75 3.88
N ASN A 161 -9.88 -10.75 4.70
CA ASN A 161 -9.78 -12.17 4.33
C ASN A 161 -8.36 -12.54 3.85
N CYS A 162 -7.37 -12.05 4.59
CA CYS A 162 -5.93 -12.21 4.34
C CYS A 162 -5.35 -13.51 4.92
N ASP A 163 -6.17 -14.54 5.08
CA ASP A 163 -5.77 -15.82 5.66
C ASP A 163 -5.37 -16.85 4.59
N GLN A 164 -5.27 -16.41 3.33
CA GLN A 164 -5.01 -17.27 2.19
C GLN A 164 -3.50 -17.33 1.95
N GLU A 165 -2.84 -18.41 2.37
CA GLU A 165 -1.55 -18.80 1.79
C GLU A 165 -1.83 -19.27 0.35
N LYS A 166 -1.23 -18.61 -0.66
CA LYS A 166 -1.24 -19.10 -2.05
C LYS A 166 -0.04 -20.01 -2.28
#